data_AF-A0A3N5VZI8-F1
#
_entry.id   AF-A0A3N5VZI8-F1
#
_cell.length_a   1.000
_cell.length_b   1.000
_cell.length_c   1.000
_cell.angle_alpha   90.00
_cell.angle_beta   90.00
_cell.angle_gamma   90.00
#
_symmetry.space_group_name_H-M   'P 1'
#
loop_
_entity.id
_entity.type
_entity.pdbx_description
1 polymer ?
#
loop_
_entity_poly.entity_id
_entity_poly.type
_entity_poly.pdbx_seq_one_letter_code
_entity_poly.pdbx_strand_id
1 'polypeptide(L)'
;MCSGRVDPTFVLKAFALGADGVLIAGCHPGECHYLEQNYKAMRRFAMLKHTLRAMGLEEERFQLLWASAAEGTRFAENITRMTEEVRKIGPLHWSENWIEEGVSIEEIEKLEEEHKEAMEVPAR
;
A
#
# COMPACT_ATOMS: atom_id res chain seq x y z
N MET A 1 6.16 3.59 15.22
CA MET A 1 5.44 3.19 13.98
C MET A 1 6.40 2.47 13.05
N CYS A 2 5.98 1.40 12.34
CA CYS A 2 6.87 0.49 11.58
C CYS A 2 6.21 0.01 10.27
N SER A 3 7.00 -0.27 9.24
CA SER A 3 6.51 -0.88 7.98
C SER A 3 5.80 -2.21 8.19
N GLY A 4 6.16 -2.98 9.21
CA GLY A 4 5.45 -4.23 9.53
C GLY A 4 4.00 -4.06 10.01
N ARG A 5 3.57 -2.84 10.34
CA ARG A 5 2.17 -2.52 10.65
C ARG A 5 1.32 -2.34 9.38
N VAL A 6 1.95 -2.14 8.22
CA VAL A 6 1.25 -1.99 6.94
C VAL A 6 0.60 -3.32 6.59
N ASP A 7 -0.72 -3.32 6.71
CA ASP A 7 -1.57 -4.42 6.30
C ASP A 7 -1.88 -4.30 4.79
N PRO A 8 -1.92 -5.41 4.02
CA PRO A 8 -2.30 -5.37 2.61
C PRO A 8 -3.62 -4.66 2.32
N THR A 9 -4.58 -4.70 3.25
CA THR A 9 -5.87 -4.01 3.14
C THR A 9 -5.72 -2.50 2.98
N PHE A 10 -4.70 -1.87 3.57
CA PHE A 10 -4.45 -0.44 3.40
C PHE A 10 -4.05 -0.09 1.97
N VAL A 11 -3.28 -0.96 1.30
CA VAL A 11 -2.86 -0.76 -0.08
C VAL A 11 -4.05 -0.95 -1.03
N LEU A 12 -4.82 -2.01 -0.83
CA LEU A 12 -6.03 -2.27 -1.63
C LEU A 12 -7.04 -1.13 -1.49
N LYS A 13 -7.25 -0.65 -0.25
CA LYS A 13 -8.14 0.48 0.01
C LYS A 13 -7.65 1.76 -0.66
N ALA A 14 -6.35 2.06 -0.61
CA ALA A 14 -5.80 3.25 -1.27
C ALA A 14 -6.11 3.24 -2.77
N PHE A 15 -5.92 2.10 -3.41
CA PHE A 15 -6.27 1.91 -4.82
C PHE A 15 -7.78 2.00 -5.09
N ALA A 16 -8.62 1.39 -4.24
CA ALA A 16 -10.08 1.46 -4.35
C ALA A 16 -10.59 2.91 -4.22
N LEU A 17 -9.90 3.75 -3.44
CA LEU A 17 -10.18 5.19 -3.30
C LEU A 17 -9.57 6.05 -4.43
N GLY A 18 -8.98 5.43 -5.46
CA GLY A 18 -8.49 6.14 -6.65
C GLY A 18 -7.01 6.51 -6.64
N ALA A 19 -6.18 5.90 -5.78
CA ALA A 19 -4.74 6.12 -5.87
C ALA A 19 -4.16 5.56 -7.18
N ASP A 20 -3.35 6.36 -7.90
CA ASP A 20 -2.66 5.90 -9.11
C ASP A 20 -1.40 5.07 -8.81
N GLY A 21 -0.90 5.14 -7.57
CA GLY A 21 0.24 4.38 -7.10
C GLY A 21 0.39 4.43 -5.58
N VAL A 22 0.97 3.37 -5.00
CA VAL A 22 1.21 3.20 -3.57
C VAL A 22 2.66 2.82 -3.31
N LEU A 23 3.32 3.55 -2.40
CA LEU A 23 4.69 3.28 -1.96
C LEU A 23 4.70 2.89 -0.48
N ILE A 24 5.30 1.75 -0.15
CA ILE A 24 5.62 1.38 1.23
C ILE A 24 7.07 1.76 1.49
N ALA A 25 7.35 2.48 2.58
CA ALA A 25 8.71 2.78 3.02
C ALA A 25 9.02 2.11 4.37
N GLY A 26 10.26 1.67 4.55
CA GLY A 26 10.74 1.14 5.83
C GLY A 26 12.25 1.17 5.97
N CYS A 27 12.74 0.80 7.16
CA CYS A 27 14.16 0.65 7.45
C CYS A 27 14.76 -0.50 6.62
N HIS A 28 16.07 -0.42 6.33
CA HIS A 28 16.79 -1.51 5.68
C HIS A 28 16.63 -2.85 6.42
N PRO A 29 16.56 -3.98 5.70
CA PRO A 29 16.64 -5.30 6.31
C PRO A 29 17.87 -5.41 7.22
N GLY A 30 17.68 -5.84 8.47
CA GLY A 30 18.73 -5.88 9.50
C GLY A 30 18.84 -4.62 10.36
N GLU A 31 18.24 -3.50 9.96
CA GLU A 31 18.24 -2.22 10.70
C GLU A 31 16.87 -1.87 11.28
N CYS A 32 15.94 -2.83 11.34
CA CYS A 32 14.60 -2.55 11.83
C CYS A 32 14.65 -2.23 13.33
N HIS A 33 14.11 -1.08 13.72
CA HIS A 33 13.93 -0.72 15.13
C HIS A 33 13.10 -1.75 15.91
N TYR A 34 12.18 -2.46 15.23
CA TYR A 34 11.35 -3.50 15.80
C TYR A 34 11.81 -4.91 15.39
N LEU A 35 13.12 -5.08 15.24
CA LEU A 35 13.84 -6.33 14.94
C LEU A 35 13.55 -6.89 13.54
N GLU A 36 12.42 -7.55 13.35
CA GLU A 36 12.16 -8.34 12.14
C GLU A 36 10.87 -7.93 11.41
N GLN A 37 10.20 -6.88 11.87
CA GLN A 37 8.89 -6.52 11.33
C GLN A 37 8.95 -6.06 9.86
N ASN A 38 10.07 -5.48 9.40
CA ASN A 38 10.26 -5.15 7.98
C ASN A 38 10.39 -6.39 7.09
N TYR A 39 10.90 -7.53 7.58
CA TYR A 39 10.87 -8.79 6.84
C TYR A 39 9.45 -9.32 6.63
N LYS A 40 8.55 -9.11 7.60
CA LYS A 40 7.12 -9.42 7.41
C LYS A 40 6.51 -8.52 6.32
N ALA A 41 6.82 -7.23 6.34
CA ALA A 41 6.40 -6.30 5.28
C ALA A 41 6.94 -6.73 3.92
N MET A 42 8.21 -7.16 3.82
CA MET A 42 8.82 -7.65 2.59
C MET A 42 8.07 -8.85 2.00
N ARG A 43 7.71 -9.84 2.84
CA ARG A 43 6.94 -11.02 2.39
C ARG A 43 5.53 -10.64 1.94
N ARG A 44 4.84 -9.79 2.71
CA ARG A 44 3.50 -9.29 2.35
C ARG A 44 3.52 -8.48 1.06
N PHE A 45 4.53 -7.64 0.88
CA PHE A 45 4.74 -6.87 -0.34
C PHE A 45 4.90 -7.79 -1.55
N ALA A 46 5.76 -8.80 -1.48
CA ALA A 46 5.98 -9.72 -2.59
C ALA A 46 4.70 -10.47 -2.99
N MET A 47 3.96 -10.98 -2.00
CA MET A 47 2.67 -11.62 -2.23
C MET A 47 1.64 -10.66 -2.83
N LEU A 48 1.49 -9.48 -2.25
CA LEU A 48 0.51 -8.50 -2.72
C LEU A 48 0.85 -7.99 -4.12
N LYS A 49 2.13 -7.73 -4.42
CA LYS A 49 2.57 -7.31 -5.76
C LYS A 49 2.21 -8.37 -6.81
N HIS A 50 2.42 -9.65 -6.50
CA HIS A 50 2.01 -10.75 -7.37
C HIS A 50 0.50 -10.77 -7.59
N THR A 51 -0.29 -10.63 -6.51
CA THR A 51 -1.76 -10.57 -6.59
C THR A 51 -2.24 -9.39 -7.42
N LEU A 52 -1.74 -8.18 -7.16
CA LEU A 52 -2.12 -6.96 -7.89
C LEU A 52 -1.82 -7.08 -9.39
N ARG A 53 -0.67 -7.65 -9.75
CA ARG A 53 -0.35 -7.94 -11.15
C ARG A 53 -1.33 -8.93 -11.78
N ALA A 54 -1.71 -9.98 -11.05
CA ALA A 54 -2.71 -10.93 -11.54
C ALA A 54 -4.10 -10.28 -11.72
N MET A 55 -4.39 -9.21 -10.98
CA MET A 55 -5.59 -8.38 -11.12
C MET A 55 -5.48 -7.34 -12.25
N GLY A 56 -4.37 -7.31 -12.98
CA GLY A 56 -4.15 -6.39 -14.11
C GLY A 56 -3.49 -5.07 -13.75
N LEU A 57 -3.03 -4.87 -12.51
CA LEU A 57 -2.31 -3.66 -12.12
C LEU A 57 -0.86 -3.68 -12.63
N GLU A 58 -0.40 -2.57 -13.19
CA GLU A 58 0.99 -2.39 -13.60
C GLU A 58 1.94 -2.42 -12.40
N GLU A 59 3.06 -3.14 -12.53
CA GLU A 59 3.97 -3.40 -11.41
C GLU A 59 4.62 -2.13 -10.85
N GLU A 60 4.73 -1.09 -11.65
CA GLU A 60 5.31 0.22 -11.31
C GLU A 60 4.43 1.01 -10.33
N ARG A 61 3.12 0.71 -10.27
CA ARG A 61 2.16 1.39 -9.38
C ARG A 61 2.30 0.97 -7.92
N PHE A 62 2.95 -0.15 -7.62
CA PHE A 62 3.14 -0.62 -6.25
C PHE A 62 4.61 -0.92 -5.93
N GLN A 63 5.23 -0.05 -5.13
CA GLN A 63 6.66 -0.09 -4.83
C GLN A 63 6.96 -0.21 -3.33
N LEU A 64 8.14 -0.78 -3.04
CA LEU A 64 8.71 -0.88 -1.70
C LEU A 64 10.08 -0.22 -1.68
N LEU A 65 10.25 0.71 -0.75
CA LEU A 65 11.48 1.47 -0.55
C LEU A 65 12.09 1.14 0.82
N TRP A 66 13.38 0.80 0.79
CA TRP A 66 14.22 0.74 1.99
C TRP A 66 15.11 1.98 2.06
N ALA A 67 14.96 2.74 3.14
CA ALA A 67 15.74 3.94 3.41
C ALA A 67 15.87 4.13 4.94
N SER A 68 17.07 4.48 5.39
CA SER A 68 17.33 4.92 6.75
C SER A 68 16.92 6.39 6.96
N ALA A 69 16.88 6.83 8.21
CA ALA A 69 16.55 8.22 8.54
C ALA A 69 17.56 9.25 8.00
N ALA A 70 18.79 8.82 7.67
CA ALA A 70 19.84 9.68 7.12
C ALA A 70 19.81 9.78 5.59
N GLU A 71 18.98 8.97 4.91
CA GLU A 71 18.95 8.84 3.45
C GLU A 71 17.86 9.71 2.78
N GLY A 72 17.71 10.96 3.24
CA GLY A 72 16.68 11.87 2.73
C GLY A 72 16.74 12.10 1.21
N THR A 73 17.95 12.26 0.65
CA THR A 73 18.15 12.43 -0.80
C THR A 73 17.67 11.21 -1.58
N ARG A 74 18.09 10.00 -1.17
CA ARG A 74 17.65 8.73 -1.78
C ARG A 74 16.13 8.56 -1.70
N PHE A 75 15.54 8.95 -0.57
CA PHE A 75 14.09 8.90 -0.39
C PHE A 75 13.37 9.80 -1.40
N ALA A 76 13.81 11.05 -1.53
CA ALA A 76 13.26 11.99 -2.50
C ALA A 76 13.43 11.50 -3.95
N GLU A 77 14.60 10.99 -4.32
CA GLU A 77 14.86 10.43 -5.65
C GLU A 77 13.93 9.27 -5.99
N ASN A 78 13.68 8.36 -5.05
CA ASN A 78 12.80 7.21 -5.28
C ASN A 78 11.33 7.63 -5.43
N ILE A 79 10.86 8.62 -4.64
CA ILE A 79 9.51 9.17 -4.80
C ILE A 79 9.36 9.85 -6.15
N THR A 80 10.33 10.67 -6.55
CA THR A 80 10.32 11.33 -7.86
C THR A 80 10.27 10.31 -8.99
N ARG A 81 11.13 9.28 -8.93
CA ARG A 81 11.14 8.20 -9.92
C ARG A 81 9.78 7.50 -10.02
N MET A 82 9.23 7.05 -8.90
CA MET A 82 7.93 6.37 -8.90
C MET A 82 6.83 7.28 -9.46
N THR A 83 6.81 8.55 -9.07
CA THR A 83 5.80 9.50 -9.55
C THR A 83 5.91 9.71 -11.06
N GLU A 84 7.13 9.79 -11.60
CA GLU A 84 7.37 9.88 -13.04
C GLU A 84 6.97 8.61 -13.79
N GLU A 85 7.26 7.43 -13.24
CA GLU A 85 6.84 6.14 -13.80
C GLU A 85 5.31 6.05 -13.86
N VAL A 86 4.62 6.34 -12.76
CA VAL A 86 3.15 6.33 -12.69
C VAL A 86 2.53 7.36 -13.65
N ARG A 87 3.10 8.58 -13.75
CA ARG A 87 2.64 9.60 -14.70
C ARG A 87 2.73 9.15 -16.15
N LYS A 88 3.76 8.37 -16.52
CA LYS A 88 3.93 7.86 -17.90
C LYS A 88 2.89 6.78 -18.23
N ILE A 89 2.49 5.98 -17.25
CA ILE A 89 1.45 4.96 -17.41
C ILE A 89 0.07 5.64 -17.52
N GLY A 90 -0.12 6.75 -16.80
CA GLY A 90 -1.36 7.52 -16.81
C GLY A 90 -2.26 7.18 -15.62
N PRO A 91 -3.42 7.86 -15.52
CA PRO A 91 -4.35 7.64 -14.42
C PRO A 91 -4.90 6.21 -14.45
N LEU A 92 -5.06 5.62 -13.27
CA LEU A 92 -5.46 4.23 -13.11
C LEU A 92 -6.98 4.03 -13.28
N HIS A 93 -7.79 4.99 -12.84
CA HIS A 93 -9.27 4.91 -12.89
C HIS A 93 -9.87 3.64 -12.27
N TRP A 94 -9.16 2.95 -11.36
CA TRP A 94 -9.59 1.63 -10.90
C TRP A 94 -10.93 1.66 -10.18
N SER A 95 -11.22 2.73 -9.44
CA SER A 95 -12.49 2.94 -8.72
C SER A 95 -13.70 2.91 -9.64
N GLU A 96 -13.56 3.31 -10.91
CA GLU A 96 -14.67 3.34 -11.88
C GLU A 96 -15.17 1.92 -12.20
N ASN A 97 -14.28 0.92 -12.18
CA ASN A 97 -14.63 -0.49 -12.39
C ASN A 97 -15.53 -1.05 -11.28
N TRP A 98 -15.56 -0.43 -10.10
CA TRP A 98 -16.39 -0.87 -8.97
C TRP A 98 -17.78 -0.22 -8.98
N ILE A 99 -17.88 0.96 -9.62
CA ILE A 99 -19.15 1.69 -9.77
C ILE A 99 -20.07 0.97 -10.76
N GLU A 100 -19.51 0.32 -11.80
CA GLU A 100 -20.29 -0.45 -12.78
C GLU A 100 -20.95 -1.72 -12.20
N GLU A 101 -20.38 -2.31 -11.13
CA GLU A 101 -20.96 -3.47 -10.43
C GLU A 101 -21.83 -3.09 -9.20
N GLY A 102 -22.09 -1.80 -9.01
CA GLY A 102 -22.99 -1.31 -7.96
C GLY A 102 -22.36 -1.23 -6.57
N VAL A 103 -21.03 -1.32 -6.46
CA VAL A 103 -20.34 -1.08 -5.18
C VAL A 103 -20.15 0.42 -4.99
N SER A 104 -20.96 1.04 -4.13
CA SER A 104 -20.86 2.47 -3.86
C SER A 104 -19.74 2.79 -2.86
N ILE A 105 -19.23 4.01 -2.90
CA ILE A 105 -18.24 4.50 -1.92
C ILE A 105 -18.77 4.35 -0.48
N GLU A 106 -20.09 4.49 -0.29
CA GLU A 106 -20.74 4.33 1.02
C GLU A 106 -20.63 2.88 1.55
N GLU A 107 -20.60 1.87 0.67
CA GLU A 107 -20.43 0.47 1.08
C GLU A 107 -18.98 0.19 1.50
N ILE A 108 -18.00 0.83 0.87
CA ILE A 108 -16.58 0.75 1.28
C ILE A 108 -16.40 1.41 2.65
N GLU A 109 -17.02 2.57 2.87
CA GLU A 109 -16.99 3.26 4.16
C GLU A 109 -17.63 2.42 5.26
N LYS A 110 -18.76 1.78 4.96
CA LYS A 110 -19.43 0.87 5.89
C LYS A 110 -18.56 -0.34 6.24
N LEU A 111 -17.88 -0.95 5.27
CA LEU A 111 -16.94 -2.05 5.52
C LEU A 111 -15.76 -1.62 6.40
N GLU A 112 -15.27 -0.38 6.24
CA GLU A 112 -14.24 0.16 7.12
C GLU A 112 -14.74 0.32 8.56
N GLU A 113 -15.97 0.79 8.73
CA GLU A 113 -16.60 0.97 10.04
C GLU A 113 -16.82 -0.39 10.72
N GLU A 114 -17.37 -1.38 10.01
CA GLU A 114 -17.48 -2.76 10.46
C GLU A 114 -16.12 -3.37 10.85
N HIS A 115 -15.06 -3.08 10.08
CA HIS A 115 -13.71 -3.55 10.40
C HIS A 115 -13.15 -2.89 11.67
N LYS A 116 -13.41 -1.59 11.88
CA LYS A 116 -13.01 -0.88 13.11
C LYS A 116 -13.70 -1.49 14.32
N GLU A 117 -15.00 -1.74 14.25
CA GLU A 117 -15.77 -2.40 15.30
C GLU A 117 -15.25 -3.82 15.58
N ALA A 118 -15.00 -4.62 14.53
CA ALA A 118 -14.46 -5.98 14.67
C ALA A 118 -13.03 -6.02 15.24
N MET A 119 -12.26 -4.93 15.08
CA MET A 119 -10.90 -4.80 15.61
C MET A 119 -10.84 -4.27 17.04
N GLU A 120 -11.95 -3.81 17.64
CA GLU A 120 -12.00 -3.50 19.06
C GLU A 120 -11.85 -4.79 19.88
N VAL A 121 -10.62 -5.06 20.34
CA VAL A 121 -10.37 -6.13 21.30
C VAL A 121 -11.06 -5.73 22.60
N PRO A 122 -12.10 -6.45 23.06
CA PRO A 122 -12.77 -6.10 24.31
C PRO A 122 -11.73 -6.16 25.44
N ALA A 123 -11.54 -5.03 26.11
CA ALA A 123 -10.69 -4.94 27.29
C ALA A 123 -11.22 -5.94 28.33
N ARG A 124 -10.44 -6.96 28.64
CA ARG A 124 -10.65 -7.83 29.79
C ARG A 124 -9.96 -7.26 31.01
#